data_AF-A0A848UR04-F1
#
_entry.id   AF-A0A848UR04-F1
#
_cell.length_a   1.000
_cell.length_b   1.000
_cell.length_c   1.000
_cell.angle_alpha   90.00
_cell.angle_beta   90.00
_cell.angle_gamma   90.00
#
_symmetry.space_group_name_H-M   'P 1'
#
loop_
_entity.id
_entity.type
_entity.pdbx_description
1 polymer ?
#
loop_
_entity_poly.entity_id
_entity_poly.type
_entity_poly.pdbx_seq_one_letter_code
_entity_poly.pdbx_strand_id
1 'polypeptide(L)' 'MITIERIKNIAEDIIADDGWVNDSHTQSEHTGIKAGLYALIHHLEETEEEVANG' A
#
# COMPACT_ATOMS: atom_id res chain seq x y z
N MET A 1 -14.85 6.63 10.85
CA MET A 1 -13.46 6.74 11.32
C MET A 1 -12.60 5.94 10.35
N ILE A 2 -11.52 6.53 9.83
CA ILE A 2 -10.52 5.76 9.09
C ILE A 2 -9.61 5.09 10.13
N THR A 3 -9.41 3.78 10.01
CA THR A 3 -8.49 2.99 10.83
C THR A 3 -7.28 2.59 9.98
N ILE A 4 -6.15 2.28 10.62
CA ILE A 4 -4.96 1.79 9.93
C ILE A 4 -5.25 0.46 9.21
N GLU A 5 -5.98 -0.45 9.86
CA GLU A 5 -6.47 -1.69 9.22
C GLU A 5 -7.26 -1.41 7.93
N ARG A 6 -8.15 -0.41 7.94
CA ARG A 6 -8.92 -0.04 6.74
C ARG A 6 -8.02 0.54 5.64
N ILE A 7 -6.99 1.31 5.98
CA ILE A 7 -6.02 1.84 5.01
C ILE A 7 -5.23 0.68 4.38
N LYS A 8 -4.75 -0.27 5.21
CA LYS A 8 -4.03 -1.46 4.75
C LYS A 8 -4.88 -2.28 3.77
N ASN A 9 -6.13 -2.55 4.11
CA ASN A 9 -7.03 -3.30 3.22
C ASN A 9 -7.26 -2.59 1.88
N ILE A 10 -7.45 -1.27 1.88
CA ILE A 10 -7.59 -0.50 0.62
C ILE A 10 -6.30 -0.56 -0.21
N ALA A 11 -5.13 -0.47 0.42
CA ALA A 11 -3.86 -0.56 -0.26
C ALA A 11 -3.65 -1.95 -0.89
N GLU A 12 -3.96 -3.03 -0.16
CA GLU A 12 -3.91 -4.40 -0.68
C GLU A 12 -4.87 -4.61 -1.87
N ASP A 13 -6.09 -4.06 -1.80
CA ASP A 13 -7.04 -4.11 -2.92
C ASP A 13 -6.48 -3.44 -4.19
N ILE A 14 -5.82 -2.28 -4.05
CA ILE A 14 -5.19 -1.57 -5.18
C ILE A 14 -3.96 -2.32 -5.70
N ILE A 15 -3.16 -2.93 -4.81
CA ILE A 15 -1.99 -3.74 -5.16
C ILE A 15 -2.40 -4.97 -5.97
N ALA A 16 -3.52 -5.59 -5.60
CA ALA A 16 -4.06 -6.78 -6.24
C ALA A 16 -4.74 -6.48 -7.59
N ASP A 17 -5.18 -5.24 -7.83
CA ASP A 17 -5.76 -4.85 -9.12
C ASP A 17 -4.67 -4.70 -10.19
N ASP A 18 -4.47 -5.77 -10.95
CA ASP A 18 -3.63 -5.82 -12.14
C ASP A 18 -4.45 -5.85 -13.45
N GLY A 19 -5.77 -5.68 -13.38
CA GLY A 19 -6.67 -5.82 -14.54
C GLY A 19 -6.45 -4.80 -15.65
N TRP A 20 -5.77 -3.69 -15.34
CA TRP A 20 -5.39 -2.62 -16.28
C TRP A 20 -3.97 -2.77 -16.83
N VAL A 21 -3.19 -3.74 -16.36
CA VAL A 21 -1.81 -3.99 -16.78
C VAL A 21 -1.81 -4.85 -18.05
N ASN A 22 -1.31 -4.30 -19.15
CA ASN A 22 -1.38 -4.95 -20.46
C ASN A 22 -0.08 -4.90 -21.29
N ASP A 23 0.90 -4.12 -20.85
CA ASP A 23 2.19 -3.95 -21.51
C ASP A 23 3.32 -3.68 -20.49
N SER A 24 4.56 -3.55 -20.97
CA SER A 24 5.71 -3.31 -20.09
C SER A 24 5.70 -1.92 -19.44
N HIS A 25 5.01 -0.94 -20.05
CA HIS A 25 4.93 0.41 -19.51
C HIS A 25 3.97 0.44 -18.32
N THR A 26 2.74 -0.05 -18.52
CA THR A 26 1.72 -0.22 -17.47
C THR A 26 2.19 -1.15 -16.35
N GLN A 27 3.00 -2.17 -16.65
CA GLN A 27 3.65 -3.00 -15.62
C GLN A 27 4.63 -2.20 -14.75
N SER A 28 5.41 -1.29 -15.35
CA SER A 28 6.34 -0.43 -14.61
C SER A 28 5.58 0.56 -13.72
N GLU A 29 4.46 1.12 -14.22
CA GLU A 29 3.59 1.98 -13.43
C GLU A 29 2.97 1.23 -12.25
N HIS A 30 2.43 0.03 -12.48
CA HIS A 30 1.88 -0.84 -11.43
C HIS A 30 2.91 -1.17 -10.35
N THR A 31 4.14 -1.44 -10.77
CA THR A 31 5.25 -1.71 -9.84
C THR A 31 5.57 -0.49 -8.98
N GLY A 32 5.56 0.72 -9.56
CA GLY A 32 5.75 1.96 -8.83
C GLY A 32 4.64 2.21 -7.80
N ILE A 33 3.38 1.95 -8.17
CA ILE A 33 2.23 2.05 -7.27
C ILE A 33 2.37 1.07 -6.11
N LYS A 34 2.70 -0.19 -6.38
CA LYS A 34 2.95 -1.22 -5.35
C LYS A 34 4.04 -0.77 -4.38
N ALA A 35 5.16 -0.28 -4.88
CA ALA A 35 6.26 0.19 -4.04
C ALA A 35 5.84 1.33 -3.10
N GLY A 36 5.08 2.31 -3.62
CA GLY A 36 4.56 3.41 -2.81
C GLY A 36 3.56 2.96 -1.74
N LEU A 37 2.67 2.03 -2.07
CA LEU A 37 1.67 1.50 -1.13
C LEU A 37 2.30 0.63 -0.03
N TYR A 38 3.29 -0.20 -0.36
CA TYR A 38 4.04 -0.93 0.67
C TYR A 38 4.82 0.00 1.60
N ALA A 39 5.42 1.07 1.08
CA ALA A 39 6.08 2.07 1.91
C ALA A 39 5.08 2.79 2.85
N LEU A 40 3.88 3.11 2.37
CA LEU A 40 2.81 3.67 3.20
C LEU A 40 2.41 2.71 4.33
N ILE A 41 2.17 1.43 4.01
CA ILE A 41 1.79 0.42 5.01
C ILE A 41 2.88 0.32 6.09
N HIS A 42 4.15 0.23 5.68
CA HIS A 42 5.28 0.15 6.59
C HIS A 42 5.34 1.35 7.54
N HIS A 43 5.21 2.58 7.04
CA HIS A 43 5.22 3.77 7.89
C HIS A 43 4.04 3.85 8.86
N LEU A 44 2.87 3.36 8.47
CA LEU A 44 1.72 3.29 9.39
C LEU A 44 1.95 2.30 10.52
N GLU A 45 2.59 1.15 10.23
CA GLU A 45 2.94 0.15 11.23
C GLU A 45 4.04 0.66 12.18
N GLU A 46 5.11 1.28 11.65
CA GLU A 46 6.15 1.90 12.47
C GLU A 46 5.57 2.96 13.42
N THR A 47 4.64 3.80 12.93
CA THR A 47 3.99 4.82 13.76
C THR A 47 3.12 4.21 14.85
N GLU A 48 2.42 3.09 14.59
CA GLU A 48 1.67 2.37 15.62
C GLU A 48 2.59 1.77 16.68
N GLU A 49 3.71 1.19 16.28
CA GLU A 49 4.70 0.64 17.21
C GLU A 49 5.33 1.72 18.08
N GLU A 50 5.67 2.89 17.53
CA GLU A 50 6.19 4.02 18.29
C GLU A 50 5.17 4.54 19.32
N VAL A 51 3.89 4.64 18.94
CA VAL A 51 2.82 5.08 19.86
C VAL A 51 2.53 4.04 20.93
N ALA A 52 2.59 2.74 20.61
CA ALA A 52 2.32 1.67 21.57
C ALA A 52 3.44 1.48 22.62
N ASN A 53 4.68 1.90 22.28
CA ASN A 53 5.86 1.73 23.13
C ASN A 53 6.32 3.03 23.84
N GLY A 54 5.59 4.14 23.67
CA GLY A 54 5.91 5.47 24.21
C GLY A 54 5.16 5.88 25.47
#